data_AF-A0A0F6YGI6-F1
#
_entry.id   AF-A0A0F6YGI6-F1
#
_cell.length_a   1.000
_cell.length_b   1.000
_cell.length_c   1.000
_cell.angle_alpha   90.00
_cell.angle_beta   90.00
_cell.angle_gamma   90.00
#
_symmetry.space_group_name_H-M   'P 1'
#
loop_
_entity.id
_entity.type
_entity.pdbx_description
1 polymer ?
#
loop_
_entity_poly.entity_id
_entity_poly.type
_entity_poly.pdbx_seq_one_letter_code
_entity_poly.pdbx_strand_id
1 'polypeptide(L)'
;MTTSRVEMQQHDVERARELNPHRALLTSLFHELFQTERSAEIHPPLEAARLGNSAPARALRAVSSHAASVRPELPELARRRGLPVSRTGKRIGDSFSWVRRHFTDGVMESERSYRATLLGIRHGVDLVKLIRSAAEAADDRDLVSWCTEWLSVREPLVEEVCAQLAWFGWHPESAIQHTGKVRGLLDRLLGRADRDGSRSSPALGQV
;
A
#
# COMPACT_ATOMS: atom_id res chain seq x y z
N MET A 1 7.18 -31.10 32.00
CA MET A 1 7.23 -30.66 30.59
C MET A 1 6.20 -29.56 30.42
N THR A 2 6.64 -28.31 30.49
CA THR A 2 5.75 -27.13 30.46
C THR A 2 5.84 -26.55 29.07
N THR A 3 4.93 -26.95 28.19
CA THR A 3 4.80 -26.33 26.86
C THR A 3 4.64 -24.84 27.06
N SER A 4 5.52 -24.04 26.44
CA SER A 4 5.57 -22.61 26.70
C SER A 4 4.25 -21.97 26.29
N ARG A 5 3.74 -21.01 27.07
CA ARG A 5 2.49 -20.28 26.75
C ARG A 5 2.49 -19.68 25.34
N VAL A 6 3.68 -19.41 24.79
CA VAL A 6 3.89 -18.94 23.42
C VAL A 6 3.60 -20.05 22.39
N GLU A 7 4.05 -21.28 22.63
CA GLU A 7 3.85 -22.43 21.73
C GLU A 7 2.37 -22.82 21.68
N MET A 8 1.69 -22.81 22.84
CA MET A 8 0.25 -23.08 22.92
C MET A 8 -0.57 -22.02 22.16
N GLN A 9 -0.15 -20.75 22.24
CA GLN A 9 -0.80 -19.65 21.53
C GLN A 9 -0.55 -19.66 20.01
N GLN A 10 0.58 -20.21 19.54
CA GLN A 10 0.85 -20.39 18.11
C GLN A 10 0.02 -21.54 17.51
N HIS A 11 -0.06 -22.66 18.23
CA HIS A 11 -0.85 -23.82 17.82
C HIS A 11 -2.35 -23.50 17.68
N ASP A 12 -2.91 -22.71 18.60
CA ASP A 12 -4.33 -22.30 18.52
C ASP A 12 -4.61 -21.36 17.32
N VAL A 13 -3.65 -20.52 16.95
CA VAL A 13 -3.74 -19.64 15.78
C VAL A 13 -3.66 -20.44 14.48
N GLU A 14 -2.75 -21.42 14.40
CA GLU A 14 -2.64 -22.33 13.24
C GLU A 14 -3.91 -23.16 13.08
N ARG A 15 -4.42 -23.72 14.18
CA ARG A 15 -5.68 -24.48 14.18
C ARG A 15 -6.88 -23.61 13.76
N ALA A 16 -6.96 -22.36 14.22
CA ALA A 16 -8.01 -21.43 13.78
C ALA A 16 -7.91 -21.07 12.28
N ARG A 17 -6.69 -21.03 11.73
CA ARG A 17 -6.47 -20.84 10.28
C ARG A 17 -6.91 -22.07 9.48
N GLU A 18 -6.63 -23.27 9.97
CA GLU A 18 -7.08 -24.52 9.35
C GLU A 18 -8.61 -24.63 9.33
N LEU A 19 -9.28 -24.15 10.39
CA LEU A 19 -10.74 -24.17 10.48
C LEU A 19 -11.43 -23.17 9.53
N ASN A 20 -10.75 -22.08 9.15
CA ASN A 20 -11.28 -21.12 8.17
C ASN A 20 -10.15 -20.52 7.28
N PRO A 21 -9.63 -21.31 6.34
CA PRO A 21 -8.46 -20.93 5.53
C PRO A 21 -8.75 -19.73 4.63
N HIS A 22 -9.99 -19.60 4.18
CA HIS A 22 -10.44 -18.47 3.36
C HIS A 22 -10.39 -17.14 4.13
N ARG A 23 -10.96 -17.12 5.33
CA ARG A 23 -10.92 -15.93 6.19
C ARG A 23 -9.49 -15.57 6.60
N ALA A 24 -8.66 -16.57 6.86
CA ALA A 24 -7.24 -16.37 7.16
C ALA A 24 -6.49 -15.72 5.98
N LEU A 25 -6.74 -16.20 4.76
CA LEU A 25 -6.19 -15.62 3.54
C LEU A 25 -6.65 -14.17 3.36
N LEU A 26 -7.96 -13.90 3.39
CA LEU A 26 -8.48 -12.53 3.26
C LEU A 26 -7.93 -11.58 4.33
N THR A 27 -7.77 -12.04 5.56
CA THR A 27 -7.14 -11.28 6.65
C THR A 27 -5.71 -10.86 6.28
N SER A 28 -4.91 -11.78 5.76
CA SER A 28 -3.54 -11.50 5.32
C SER A 28 -3.51 -10.52 4.15
N LEU A 29 -4.36 -10.77 3.14
CA LEU A 29 -4.42 -9.94 1.93
C LEU A 29 -4.87 -8.51 2.23
N PHE A 30 -5.87 -8.33 3.12
CA PHE A 30 -6.30 -6.98 3.50
C PHE A 30 -5.20 -6.22 4.23
N HIS A 31 -4.45 -6.85 5.14
CA HIS A 31 -3.29 -6.21 5.77
C HIS A 31 -2.26 -5.75 4.74
N GLU A 32 -1.95 -6.58 3.75
CA GLU A 32 -1.00 -6.25 2.70
C GLU A 32 -1.54 -5.16 1.77
N LEU A 33 -2.83 -5.18 1.46
CA LEU A 33 -3.51 -4.14 0.69
C LEU A 33 -3.47 -2.78 1.39
N PHE A 34 -3.73 -2.72 2.71
CA PHE A 34 -3.61 -1.47 3.47
C PHE A 34 -2.20 -0.89 3.40
N GLN A 35 -1.17 -1.74 3.48
CA GLN A 35 0.22 -1.32 3.39
C GLN A 35 0.55 -0.83 1.97
N THR A 36 0.10 -1.56 0.96
CA THR A 36 0.38 -1.26 -0.44
C THR A 36 -0.34 0.00 -0.90
N GLU A 37 -1.60 0.23 -0.52
CA GLU A 37 -2.30 1.47 -0.86
C GLU A 37 -1.68 2.68 -0.15
N ARG A 38 -1.25 2.53 1.11
CA ARG A 38 -0.46 3.58 1.78
C ARG A 38 0.85 3.87 1.05
N SER A 39 1.52 2.82 0.56
CA SER A 39 2.74 2.96 -0.23
C SER A 39 2.47 3.69 -1.56
N ALA A 40 1.42 3.31 -2.28
CA ALA A 40 0.99 3.91 -3.54
C ALA A 40 0.51 5.36 -3.37
N GLU A 41 0.02 5.75 -2.19
CA GLU A 41 -0.28 7.14 -1.86
C GLU A 41 1.02 7.97 -1.67
N ILE A 42 2.01 7.41 -0.97
CA ILE A 42 3.19 8.15 -0.51
C ILE A 42 4.35 8.16 -1.52
N HIS A 43 4.71 7.02 -2.11
CA HIS A 43 5.94 6.89 -2.89
C HIS A 43 5.86 7.49 -4.30
N PRO A 44 4.77 7.29 -5.09
CA PRO A 44 4.67 7.86 -6.43
C PRO A 44 4.81 9.39 -6.48
N PRO A 45 4.24 10.20 -5.56
CA PRO A 45 4.46 11.64 -5.54
C PRO A 45 5.92 12.05 -5.27
N LEU A 46 6.63 11.29 -4.43
CA LEU A 46 8.05 11.54 -4.14
C LEU A 46 8.90 11.29 -5.38
N GLU A 47 8.62 10.21 -6.10
CA GLU A 47 9.30 9.89 -7.35
C GLU A 47 8.93 10.90 -8.44
N ALA A 48 7.65 11.24 -8.57
CA ALA A 48 7.18 12.25 -9.52
C ALA A 48 7.78 13.64 -9.26
N ALA A 49 8.04 14.02 -8.00
CA ALA A 49 8.67 15.29 -7.68
C ALA A 49 10.10 15.38 -8.23
N ARG A 50 10.84 14.26 -8.29
CA ARG A 50 12.20 14.19 -8.85
C ARG A 50 12.20 14.33 -10.37
N LEU A 51 11.17 13.78 -11.00
CA LEU A 51 10.96 13.79 -12.44
C LEU A 51 10.31 15.08 -12.96
N GLY A 52 9.98 16.02 -12.07
CA GLY A 52 9.39 17.31 -12.41
C GLY A 52 8.03 17.20 -13.08
N ASN A 53 7.87 17.82 -14.25
CA ASN A 53 6.62 17.83 -15.02
C ASN A 53 6.64 16.88 -16.23
N SER A 54 7.54 15.89 -16.23
CA SER A 54 7.63 14.89 -17.31
C SER A 54 6.38 13.98 -17.38
N ALA A 55 6.26 13.24 -18.47
CA ALA A 55 5.18 12.26 -18.64
C ALA A 55 5.19 11.15 -17.56
N PRO A 56 6.34 10.52 -17.23
CA PRO A 56 6.44 9.60 -16.08
C PRO A 56 5.93 10.19 -14.75
N ALA A 57 6.24 11.46 -14.47
CA ALA A 57 5.80 12.12 -13.25
C ALA A 57 4.27 12.24 -13.17
N ARG A 58 3.61 12.56 -14.29
CA ARG A 58 2.15 12.67 -14.36
C ARG A 58 1.48 11.31 -14.16
N ALA A 59 2.00 10.26 -14.78
CA ALA A 59 1.49 8.90 -14.62
C ALA A 59 1.53 8.44 -13.15
N LEU A 60 2.66 8.65 -12.46
CA LEU A 60 2.80 8.34 -11.03
C LEU A 60 1.82 9.12 -10.14
N ARG A 61 1.61 10.41 -10.44
CA ARG A 61 0.63 11.24 -9.70
C ARG A 61 -0.79 10.72 -9.87
N ALA A 62 -1.17 10.27 -11.06
CA ALA A 62 -2.49 9.70 -11.31
C ALA A 62 -2.75 8.45 -10.46
N VAL A 63 -1.75 7.57 -10.34
CA VAL A 63 -1.81 6.43 -9.41
C VAL A 63 -1.97 6.91 -7.97
N SER A 64 -1.14 7.83 -7.50
CA SER A 64 -1.27 8.33 -6.12
C SER A 64 -2.63 8.97 -5.83
N SER A 65 -3.19 9.72 -6.79
CA SER A 65 -4.52 10.30 -6.67
C SER A 65 -5.61 9.24 -6.45
N HIS A 66 -5.58 8.15 -7.22
CA HIS A 66 -6.53 7.06 -7.03
C HIS A 66 -6.27 6.28 -5.72
N ALA A 67 -5.02 6.16 -5.27
CA ALA A 67 -4.72 5.55 -3.96
C ALA A 67 -5.28 6.39 -2.80
N ALA A 68 -5.15 7.71 -2.90
CA ALA A 68 -5.71 8.64 -1.92
C ALA A 68 -7.24 8.61 -1.88
N SER A 69 -7.92 8.37 -3.01
CA SER A 69 -9.39 8.25 -3.04
C SER A 69 -9.88 6.93 -2.45
N VAL A 70 -9.18 5.82 -2.70
CA VAL A 70 -9.57 4.48 -2.23
C VAL A 70 -9.30 4.28 -0.75
N ARG A 71 -8.19 4.81 -0.23
CA ARG A 71 -7.70 4.51 1.12
C ARG A 71 -8.72 4.75 2.26
N PRO A 72 -9.58 5.78 2.23
CA PRO A 72 -10.65 5.97 3.22
C PRO A 72 -11.73 4.87 3.21
N GLU A 73 -11.90 4.14 2.11
CA GLU A 73 -12.92 3.09 1.96
C GLU A 73 -12.51 1.77 2.64
N LEU A 74 -11.21 1.45 2.62
CA LEU A 74 -10.68 0.17 3.10
C LEU A 74 -11.07 -0.16 4.56
N PRO A 75 -11.02 0.77 5.54
CA PRO A 75 -11.46 0.48 6.90
C PRO A 75 -12.92 0.08 7.02
N GLU A 76 -13.80 0.66 6.20
CA GLU A 76 -15.22 0.31 6.19
C GLU A 76 -15.42 -1.05 5.51
N LEU A 77 -14.77 -1.28 4.37
CA LEU A 77 -14.80 -2.56 3.65
C LEU A 77 -14.35 -3.73 4.53
N ALA A 78 -13.29 -3.53 5.33
CA ALA A 78 -12.79 -4.50 6.28
C ALA A 78 -13.77 -4.74 7.46
N ARG A 79 -14.31 -3.67 8.05
CA ARG A 79 -15.27 -3.77 9.17
C ARG A 79 -16.50 -4.60 8.82
N ARG A 80 -17.09 -4.37 7.64
CA ARG A 80 -18.27 -5.11 7.17
C ARG A 80 -18.07 -6.63 7.10
N ARG A 81 -16.81 -7.07 6.96
CA ARG A 81 -16.42 -8.49 6.85
C ARG A 81 -15.82 -9.04 8.14
N GLY A 82 -15.81 -8.23 9.21
CA GLY A 82 -15.08 -8.53 10.43
C GLY A 82 -13.59 -8.76 10.20
N LEU A 83 -13.02 -8.18 9.13
CA LEU A 83 -11.60 -8.23 8.84
C LEU A 83 -10.87 -7.15 9.65
N PRO A 84 -9.58 -7.33 9.93
CA PRO A 84 -8.83 -6.36 10.71
C PRO A 84 -8.73 -5.02 9.98
N VAL A 85 -9.03 -3.96 10.71
CA VAL A 85 -8.79 -2.58 10.28
C VAL A 85 -7.39 -2.22 10.75
N SER A 86 -6.43 -2.06 9.85
CA SER A 86 -5.06 -1.82 10.27
C SER A 86 -4.89 -0.41 10.87
N ARG A 87 -4.94 -0.30 12.20
CA ARG A 87 -4.29 0.79 12.95
C ARG A 87 -3.25 0.30 13.95
N THR A 88 -3.23 -0.99 14.29
CA THR A 88 -2.22 -1.57 15.19
C THR A 88 -2.14 -3.08 14.98
N GLY A 89 -0.94 -3.64 14.83
CA GLY A 89 -0.69 -5.05 15.13
C GLY A 89 -0.16 -5.91 13.98
N LYS A 90 1.08 -6.38 14.18
CA LYS A 90 1.82 -7.42 13.45
C LYS A 90 2.30 -7.06 12.03
N ARG A 91 3.60 -6.75 12.00
CA ARG A 91 4.48 -6.88 10.83
C ARG A 91 4.22 -8.26 10.19
N ILE A 92 3.55 -8.29 9.05
CA ILE A 92 3.79 -9.37 8.09
C ILE A 92 5.22 -9.09 7.61
N GLY A 93 6.14 -9.87 8.18
CA GLY A 93 7.56 -9.80 7.87
C GLY A 93 7.80 -10.25 6.43
N ASP A 94 8.79 -9.62 5.83
CA ASP A 94 9.57 -10.10 4.69
C ASP A 94 9.06 -9.86 3.26
N SER A 95 7.76 -9.76 2.95
CA SER A 95 7.34 -9.53 1.55
C SER A 95 7.76 -8.15 0.99
N PHE A 96 7.78 -7.11 1.83
CA PHE A 96 8.20 -5.76 1.43
C PHE A 96 9.68 -5.47 1.70
N SER A 97 10.44 -6.43 2.24
CA SER A 97 11.80 -6.16 2.69
C SER A 97 12.74 -5.78 1.55
N TRP A 98 12.55 -6.31 0.34
CA TRP A 98 13.33 -5.95 -0.84
C TRP A 98 13.02 -4.53 -1.29
N VAL A 99 11.74 -4.22 -1.59
CA VAL A 99 11.29 -2.89 -2.02
C VAL A 99 11.65 -1.82 -0.98
N ARG A 100 11.41 -2.08 0.31
CA ARG A 100 11.70 -1.14 1.41
C ARG A 100 13.20 -0.88 1.58
N ARG A 101 14.06 -1.90 1.41
CA ARG A 101 15.52 -1.75 1.50
C ARG A 101 16.05 -0.89 0.35
N HIS A 102 15.47 -1.03 -0.84
CA HIS A 102 15.83 -0.22 -2.02
C HIS A 102 15.34 1.24 -1.94
N PHE A 103 14.26 1.51 -1.21
CA PHE A 103 13.80 2.89 -0.98
C PHE A 103 14.59 3.65 0.10
N THR A 104 15.31 2.94 0.98
CA THR A 104 16.10 3.55 2.06
C THR A 104 17.53 3.92 1.65
N ASP A 105 18.04 3.37 0.55
CA ASP A 105 19.39 3.64 0.05
C ASP A 105 19.36 4.81 -0.95
N GLY A 106 19.74 6.01 -0.47
CA GLY A 106 19.61 7.29 -1.17
C GLY A 106 20.58 7.55 -2.33
N VAL A 107 21.00 6.51 -3.06
CA VAL A 107 21.85 6.65 -4.26
C VAL A 107 21.39 5.66 -5.33
N MET A 108 20.13 5.77 -5.72
CA MET A 108 19.60 5.01 -6.86
C MET A 108 19.42 5.95 -8.05
N GLU A 109 19.77 5.47 -9.24
CA GLU A 109 19.43 6.10 -10.52
C GLU A 109 17.91 6.27 -10.64
N SER A 110 17.48 7.38 -11.23
CA SER A 110 16.06 7.74 -11.32
C SER A 110 15.24 6.68 -12.06
N GLU A 111 15.79 6.10 -13.12
CA GLU A 111 15.15 4.98 -13.85
C GLU A 111 14.88 3.77 -12.94
N ARG A 112 15.89 3.39 -12.14
CA ARG A 112 15.77 2.23 -11.24
C ARG A 112 14.78 2.51 -10.10
N SER A 113 14.74 3.75 -9.59
CA SER A 113 13.76 4.20 -8.61
C SER A 113 12.33 4.17 -9.15
N TYR A 114 12.17 4.61 -10.39
CA TYR A 114 10.90 4.54 -11.10
C TYR A 114 10.42 3.09 -11.26
N ARG A 115 11.28 2.17 -11.73
CA ARG A 115 10.94 0.74 -11.83
C ARG A 115 10.60 0.11 -10.49
N ALA A 116 11.34 0.43 -9.42
CA ALA A 116 11.04 -0.07 -8.08
C ALA A 116 9.65 0.41 -7.61
N THR A 117 9.29 1.66 -7.91
CA THR A 117 7.96 2.22 -7.64
C THR A 117 6.88 1.50 -8.44
N LEU A 118 7.10 1.27 -9.75
CA LEU A 118 6.18 0.51 -10.61
C LEU A 118 5.95 -0.91 -10.09
N LEU A 119 6.99 -1.61 -9.64
CA LEU A 119 6.86 -2.95 -9.05
C LEU A 119 5.95 -2.94 -7.81
N GLY A 120 6.11 -1.95 -6.93
CA GLY A 120 5.25 -1.79 -5.75
C GLY A 120 3.78 -1.55 -6.11
N ILE A 121 3.51 -0.76 -7.16
CA ILE A 121 2.14 -0.49 -7.61
C ILE A 121 1.52 -1.72 -8.28
N ARG A 122 2.28 -2.43 -9.12
CA ARG A 122 1.83 -3.69 -9.76
C ARG A 122 1.47 -4.76 -8.73
N HIS A 123 2.28 -4.89 -7.68
CA HIS A 123 1.98 -5.78 -6.58
C HIS A 123 0.59 -5.48 -5.95
N GLY A 124 0.21 -4.21 -5.81
CA GLY A 124 -1.13 -3.83 -5.35
C GLY A 124 -2.25 -4.33 -6.28
N VAL A 125 -2.04 -4.27 -7.60
CA VAL A 125 -2.99 -4.84 -8.58
C VAL A 125 -3.12 -6.35 -8.41
N ASP A 126 -2.00 -7.06 -8.28
CA ASP A 126 -1.98 -8.51 -8.09
C ASP A 126 -2.69 -8.92 -6.79
N LEU A 127 -2.50 -8.15 -5.70
CA LEU A 127 -3.22 -8.36 -4.45
C LEU A 127 -4.73 -8.21 -4.63
N VAL A 128 -5.21 -7.16 -5.31
CA VAL A 128 -6.66 -6.95 -5.52
C VAL A 128 -7.25 -8.05 -6.41
N LYS A 129 -6.51 -8.54 -7.42
CA LYS A 129 -6.91 -9.71 -8.21
C LYS A 129 -7.08 -10.95 -7.33
N LEU A 130 -6.12 -11.21 -6.45
CA LEU A 130 -6.17 -12.35 -5.54
C LEU A 130 -7.31 -12.22 -4.52
N ILE A 131 -7.54 -11.01 -4.00
CA ILE A 131 -8.70 -10.73 -3.12
C ILE A 131 -10.01 -10.98 -3.87
N ARG A 132 -10.13 -10.55 -5.13
CA ARG A 132 -11.33 -10.80 -5.95
C ARG A 132 -11.58 -12.30 -6.11
N SER A 133 -10.57 -13.07 -6.49
CA SER A 133 -10.71 -14.52 -6.64
C SER A 133 -11.03 -15.23 -5.33
N ALA A 134 -10.48 -14.77 -4.20
CA ALA A 134 -10.90 -15.25 -2.90
C ALA A 134 -12.38 -14.90 -2.64
N ALA A 135 -12.80 -13.66 -2.87
CA ALA A 135 -14.19 -13.24 -2.68
C ALA A 135 -15.18 -14.04 -3.54
N GLU A 136 -14.85 -14.30 -4.81
CA GLU A 136 -15.61 -15.16 -5.72
C GLU A 136 -15.79 -16.57 -5.13
N ALA A 137 -14.73 -17.17 -4.60
CA ALA A 137 -14.78 -18.50 -3.99
C ALA A 137 -15.65 -18.57 -2.72
N ALA A 138 -15.98 -17.42 -2.11
CA ALA A 138 -16.87 -17.33 -0.95
C ALA A 138 -18.24 -16.69 -1.27
N ASP A 139 -18.57 -16.47 -2.54
CA ASP A 139 -19.79 -15.77 -3.00
C ASP A 139 -19.98 -14.38 -2.34
N ASP A 140 -18.88 -13.68 -2.01
CA ASP A 140 -18.91 -12.30 -1.49
C ASP A 140 -19.01 -11.30 -2.64
N ARG A 141 -20.21 -11.16 -3.19
CA ARG A 141 -20.49 -10.34 -4.38
C ARG A 141 -20.15 -8.86 -4.21
N ASP A 142 -20.34 -8.33 -3.00
CA ASP A 142 -20.01 -6.95 -2.68
C ASP A 142 -18.50 -6.69 -2.81
N LEU A 143 -17.66 -7.63 -2.35
CA LEU A 143 -16.20 -7.50 -2.46
C LEU A 143 -15.75 -7.69 -3.91
N VAL A 144 -16.40 -8.60 -4.64
CA VAL A 144 -16.14 -8.78 -6.08
C VAL A 144 -16.45 -7.50 -6.86
N SER A 145 -17.58 -6.84 -6.59
CA SER A 145 -17.93 -5.56 -7.22
C SER A 145 -16.89 -4.49 -6.93
N TRP A 146 -16.53 -4.32 -5.66
CA TRP A 146 -15.52 -3.34 -5.24
C TRP A 146 -14.17 -3.61 -5.90
N CYS A 147 -13.70 -4.86 -5.92
CA CYS A 147 -12.44 -5.21 -6.58
C CYS A 147 -12.50 -4.93 -8.09
N THR A 148 -13.65 -5.18 -8.73
CA THR A 148 -13.85 -4.94 -10.16
C THR A 148 -13.77 -3.46 -10.50
N GLU A 149 -14.48 -2.63 -9.73
CA GLU A 149 -14.43 -1.17 -9.86
C GLU A 149 -13.01 -0.64 -9.64
N TRP A 150 -12.35 -1.09 -8.56
CA TRP A 150 -10.97 -0.70 -8.26
C TRP A 150 -10.01 -1.06 -9.40
N LEU A 151 -10.11 -2.28 -9.94
CA LEU A 151 -9.24 -2.76 -11.03
C LEU A 151 -9.50 -1.99 -12.32
N SER A 152 -10.77 -1.70 -12.64
CA SER A 152 -11.15 -0.96 -13.85
C SER A 152 -10.50 0.42 -13.93
N VAL A 153 -10.22 1.03 -12.78
CA VAL A 153 -9.52 2.32 -12.70
C VAL A 153 -8.02 2.13 -12.56
N ARG A 154 -7.55 1.24 -11.67
CA ARG A 154 -6.11 1.11 -11.38
C ARG A 154 -5.32 0.53 -12.54
N GLU A 155 -5.82 -0.53 -13.21
CA GLU A 155 -5.05 -1.24 -14.23
C GLU A 155 -4.60 -0.32 -15.38
N PRO A 156 -5.47 0.52 -15.98
CA PRO A 156 -5.04 1.47 -17.01
C PRO A 156 -3.98 2.46 -16.51
N LEU A 157 -4.08 2.92 -15.26
CA LEU A 157 -3.09 3.84 -14.68
C LEU A 157 -1.72 3.17 -14.51
N VAL A 158 -1.69 1.89 -14.15
CA VAL A 158 -0.45 1.14 -13.98
C VAL A 158 0.18 0.82 -15.34
N GLU A 159 -0.62 0.49 -16.33
CA GLU A 159 -0.14 0.32 -17.71
C GLU A 159 0.42 1.62 -18.28
N GLU A 160 -0.19 2.76 -17.99
CA GLU A 160 0.37 4.07 -18.34
C GLU A 160 1.72 4.31 -17.66
N VAL A 161 1.85 4.04 -16.36
CA VAL A 161 3.16 4.12 -15.66
C VAL A 161 4.20 3.20 -16.32
N CYS A 162 3.80 2.00 -16.75
CA CYS A 162 4.70 1.08 -17.46
C CYS A 162 5.12 1.61 -18.83
N ALA A 163 4.18 2.16 -19.61
CA ALA A 163 4.47 2.71 -20.93
C ALA A 163 5.52 3.84 -20.87
N GLN A 164 5.50 4.62 -19.79
CA GLN A 164 6.47 5.69 -19.55
C GLN A 164 7.90 5.20 -19.25
N LEU A 165 8.17 3.89 -19.12
CA LEU A 165 9.55 3.38 -19.06
C LEU A 165 10.35 3.73 -20.31
N ALA A 166 9.70 3.77 -21.48
CA ALA A 166 10.34 4.15 -22.73
C ALA A 166 10.88 5.59 -22.71
N TRP A 167 10.30 6.47 -21.88
CA TRP A 167 10.76 7.85 -21.69
C TRP A 167 12.23 7.93 -21.28
N PHE A 168 12.68 7.03 -20.40
CA PHE A 168 14.08 6.98 -19.96
C PHE A 168 15.04 6.57 -21.08
N GLY A 169 14.58 5.79 -22.06
CA GLY A 169 15.36 5.46 -23.25
C GLY A 169 15.59 6.67 -24.17
N TRP A 170 14.65 7.60 -24.21
CA TRP A 170 14.77 8.86 -24.96
C TRP A 170 15.45 9.98 -24.16
N HIS A 171 15.59 9.82 -22.84
CA HIS A 171 16.17 10.82 -21.91
C HIS A 171 17.20 10.16 -20.98
N PRO A 172 18.29 9.57 -21.53
CA PRO A 172 19.26 8.80 -20.74
C PRO A 172 19.96 9.64 -19.67
N GLU A 173 20.17 10.94 -19.90
CA GLU A 173 20.71 11.87 -18.91
C GLU A 173 19.79 12.03 -17.69
N SER A 174 18.49 11.86 -17.88
CA SER A 174 17.51 11.85 -16.78
C SER A 174 17.46 10.48 -16.10
N ALA A 175 17.71 9.40 -16.84
CA ALA A 175 17.72 8.03 -16.30
C ALA A 175 18.82 7.82 -15.24
N ILE A 176 20.03 8.33 -15.49
CA ILE A 176 21.20 8.13 -14.63
C ILE A 176 21.32 9.14 -13.49
N GLN A 177 20.44 10.15 -13.42
CA GLN A 177 20.46 11.11 -12.31
C GLN A 177 20.21 10.39 -10.99
N HIS A 178 21.11 10.59 -10.03
CA HIS A 178 20.96 10.03 -8.69
C HIS A 178 19.91 10.78 -7.89
N THR A 179 19.08 9.99 -7.20
CA THR A 179 18.02 10.50 -6.33
C THR A 179 18.61 11.12 -5.05
N GLY A 180 18.85 12.43 -5.06
CA GLY A 180 19.36 13.18 -3.89
C GLY A 180 18.46 13.03 -2.65
N LYS A 181 19.01 13.28 -1.45
CA LYS A 181 18.41 13.02 -0.12
C LYS A 181 16.94 13.49 0.01
N VAL A 182 15.99 12.58 -0.16
CA VAL A 182 14.52 12.80 -0.03
C VAL A 182 14.02 12.89 1.42
N ARG A 183 14.93 12.83 2.38
CA ARG A 183 14.65 12.80 3.82
C ARG A 183 13.71 13.95 4.26
N GLY A 184 13.95 15.17 3.78
CA GLY A 184 13.18 16.36 4.19
C GLY A 184 11.73 16.47 3.65
N LEU A 185 11.34 15.67 2.65
CA LEU A 185 9.97 15.62 2.13
C LEU A 185 9.18 14.47 2.79
N LEU A 186 9.83 13.33 3.02
CA LEU A 186 9.29 12.22 3.81
C LEU A 186 8.96 12.65 5.24
N ASP A 187 9.85 13.39 5.90
CA ASP A 187 9.63 13.88 7.26
C ASP A 187 8.42 14.83 7.35
N ARG A 188 8.16 15.62 6.29
CA ARG A 188 7.00 16.53 6.20
C ARG A 188 5.68 15.81 5.92
N LEU A 189 5.71 14.76 5.09
CA LEU A 189 4.52 13.97 4.76
C LEU A 189 4.15 13.00 5.90
N LEU A 190 5.14 12.38 6.54
CA LEU A 190 4.94 11.47 7.66
C LEU A 190 4.58 12.22 8.96
N GLY A 191 5.12 13.43 9.17
CA GLY A 191 4.84 14.24 10.36
C GLY A 191 3.45 14.92 10.40
N ARG A 192 2.68 14.86 9.31
CA ARG A 192 1.33 15.46 9.25
C ARG A 192 0.23 14.51 9.73
N ALA A 193 0.48 13.20 9.75
CA ALA A 193 -0.49 12.19 10.17
C ALA A 193 -0.71 12.12 11.69
N ASP A 194 0.16 12.76 12.49
CA ASP A 194 0.09 12.72 13.97
C ASP A 194 -0.61 13.93 14.61
N ARG A 195 -1.04 14.95 13.84
CA ARG A 195 -1.58 16.20 14.40
C ARG A 195 -3.11 16.36 14.39
N ASP A 196 -3.86 15.46 13.76
CA ASP A 196 -5.34 15.56 13.68
C ASP A 196 -6.09 14.76 14.76
N GLY A 197 -5.40 14.27 15.81
CA GLY A 197 -6.01 13.51 16.90
C GLY A 197 -6.41 14.30 18.15
N SER A 198 -6.14 15.61 18.24
CA SER A 198 -6.25 16.34 19.51
C SER A 198 -7.05 17.66 19.43
N ARG A 199 -8.26 17.64 18.86
CA ARG A 199 -9.20 18.78 19.01
C ARG A 199 -10.67 18.35 19.08
N SER A 200 -11.15 18.12 20.31
CA SER A 200 -12.48 18.45 20.86
C SER A 200 -12.64 17.70 22.19
N SER A 201 -12.82 18.36 23.34
CA SER A 201 -14.14 18.85 23.74
C SER A 201 -14.07 20.05 24.72
N PRO A 202 -15.04 20.98 24.67
CA PRO A 202 -15.21 22.06 25.64
C PRO A 202 -16.12 21.68 26.82
N ALA A 203 -15.92 22.40 27.92
CA ALA A 203 -16.83 22.74 29.03
C ALA A 203 -17.48 21.64 29.89
N LEU A 204 -17.29 21.77 31.21
CA LEU A 204 -18.37 21.84 32.20
C LEU A 204 -17.81 22.53 33.46
N GLY A 205 -18.52 23.56 33.92
CA GLY A 205 -18.14 24.37 35.09
C GLY A 205 -18.58 23.76 36.42
N GLN A 206 -18.06 24.35 37.50
CA GLN A 206 -18.69 24.63 38.80
C GLN A 206 -17.60 25.12 39.76
N VAL A 207 -17.68 26.38 40.21
CA VAL A 207 -18.05 26.80 41.57
C VAL A 207 -18.69 28.17 41.48
#